data_AF-A0A2S1LAN1-F1
#
_entry.id   AF-A0A2S1LAN1-F1
#
_cell.length_a   1.000
_cell.length_b   1.000
_cell.length_c   1.000
_cell.angle_alpha   90.00
_cell.angle_beta   90.00
_cell.angle_gamma   90.00
#
_symmetry.space_group_name_H-M   'P 1'
#
loop_
_entity.id
_entity.type
_entity.pdbx_description
1 polymer ?
#
loop_
_entity_poly.entity_id
_entity_poly.type
_entity_poly.pdbx_seq_one_letter_code
_entity_poly.pdbx_strand_id
1 'polypeptide(L)'
;MFAKYDGEHNGDEPDLRFFTPTYFHRIKLHTVTHSIGGSSPSSEEPSWEGDLLCQLSVDADTLKFKKNFWFGNYGSDSKYFNANGREISKLKYELEHDYHPYSYFTNKQFNFKLFTMDERQLYLITLVN
;
A
#
# COMPACT_ATOMS: atom_id res chain seq x y z
N MET A 1 9.03 0.53 -14.41
CA MET A 1 8.94 0.02 -13.03
C MET A 1 9.98 0.78 -12.23
N PHE A 2 9.55 1.70 -11.34
CA PHE A 2 10.48 2.21 -10.32
C PHE A 2 10.93 1.01 -9.50
N ALA A 3 12.23 0.82 -9.41
CA ALA A 3 12.85 -0.47 -9.19
C ALA A 3 12.32 -1.18 -7.93
N LYS A 4 12.17 -2.51 -8.05
CA LYS A 4 12.19 -3.43 -6.92
C LYS A 4 13.44 -3.09 -6.11
N TYR A 5 13.25 -2.78 -4.83
CA TYR A 5 14.32 -2.45 -3.89
C TYR A 5 15.34 -3.60 -3.91
N ASP A 6 16.44 -3.42 -4.62
CA ASP A 6 17.64 -4.25 -4.56
C ASP A 6 18.55 -3.59 -3.53
N GLY A 7 19.09 -4.38 -2.59
CA GLY A 7 19.88 -3.90 -1.46
C GLY A 7 21.18 -3.19 -1.86
N GLU A 8 21.51 -3.14 -3.15
CA GLU A 8 22.69 -2.46 -3.69
C GLU A 8 22.32 -1.19 -4.47
N HIS A 9 22.12 -0.09 -3.74
CA HIS A 9 22.28 1.33 -4.16
C HIS A 9 21.35 1.92 -5.26
N ASN A 10 20.51 2.90 -4.87
CA ASN A 10 20.43 4.28 -5.41
C ASN A 10 19.03 4.91 -5.20
N GLY A 11 18.60 4.98 -3.95
CA GLY A 11 17.47 5.81 -3.53
C GLY A 11 17.50 5.97 -2.02
N ASP A 12 17.15 7.16 -1.54
CA ASP A 12 16.81 7.31 -0.12
C ASP A 12 15.62 6.37 0.16
N GLU A 13 15.71 5.59 1.25
CA GLU A 13 14.58 4.80 1.72
C GLU A 13 13.37 5.74 1.85
N PRO A 14 12.19 5.38 1.29
CA PRO A 14 11.03 6.23 1.38
C PRO A 14 10.81 6.53 2.87
N ASP A 15 10.79 7.80 3.25
CA ASP A 15 10.68 8.17 4.65
C ASP A 15 9.31 7.72 5.18
N LEU A 16 9.31 6.53 5.78
CA LEU A 16 8.14 5.81 6.25
C LEU A 16 7.41 6.58 7.35
N ARG A 17 8.02 7.62 7.93
CA ARG A 17 7.36 8.45 8.95
C ARG A 17 6.15 9.20 8.39
N PHE A 18 6.12 9.48 7.09
CA PHE A 18 5.12 10.36 6.50
C PHE A 18 3.88 9.67 5.95
N PHE A 19 3.87 8.34 5.81
CA PHE A 19 2.69 7.59 5.41
C PHE A 19 1.80 7.25 6.61
N THR A 20 0.49 7.20 6.39
CA THR A 20 -0.47 6.69 7.37
C THR A 20 -1.66 6.04 6.66
N PRO A 21 -1.92 4.74 6.88
CA PRO A 21 -3.20 4.15 6.51
C PRO A 21 -4.24 4.66 7.51
N THR A 22 -5.34 5.21 7.02
CA THR A 22 -6.33 5.91 7.87
C THR A 22 -7.58 5.08 8.09
N TYR A 23 -8.04 4.40 7.06
CA TYR A 23 -9.26 3.60 7.11
C TYR A 23 -9.26 2.55 6.01
N PHE A 24 -9.74 1.35 6.33
CA PHE A 24 -10.09 0.34 5.34
C PHE A 24 -11.61 0.24 5.20
N HIS A 25 -12.12 0.68 4.05
CA HIS A 25 -13.53 0.57 3.73
C HIS A 25 -13.80 -0.77 3.04
N ARG A 26 -14.37 -1.71 3.81
CA ARG A 26 -14.83 -2.99 3.29
C ARG A 26 -15.98 -2.79 2.31
N ILE A 27 -15.83 -3.28 1.09
CA ILE A 27 -16.84 -3.20 0.05
C ILE A 27 -17.60 -4.53 -0.02
N LYS A 28 -16.86 -5.64 -0.17
CA LYS A 28 -17.48 -6.96 -0.37
C LYS A 28 -16.59 -8.08 0.16
N LEU A 29 -17.23 -9.07 0.79
CA LEU A 29 -16.57 -10.31 1.18
C LEU A 29 -16.69 -11.30 0.03
N HIS A 30 -15.57 -11.89 -0.36
CA HIS A 30 -15.50 -12.93 -1.38
C HIS A 30 -14.87 -14.19 -0.81
N THR A 31 -15.10 -15.31 -1.48
CA THR A 31 -14.30 -16.51 -1.31
C THR A 31 -13.29 -16.56 -2.46
N VAL A 32 -12.01 -16.42 -2.15
CA VAL A 32 -10.91 -16.46 -3.11
C VAL A 32 -10.31 -17.85 -3.11
N THR A 33 -10.16 -18.44 -4.30
CA THR A 33 -9.53 -19.75 -4.47
C THR A 33 -8.06 -19.59 -4.81
N HIS A 34 -7.19 -20.10 -3.95
CA HIS A 34 -5.76 -20.16 -4.17
C HIS A 34 -5.41 -21.47 -4.87
N SER A 35 -4.89 -21.36 -6.09
CA SER A 35 -4.36 -22.50 -6.84
C SER A 35 -2.87 -22.64 -6.56
N ILE A 36 -2.45 -23.75 -5.94
CA ILE A 36 -1.05 -23.98 -5.56
C ILE A 36 -0.23 -24.60 -6.72
N GLY A 37 -0.86 -24.85 -7.87
CA GLY A 37 -0.24 -25.52 -9.02
C GLY A 37 -0.01 -27.01 -8.80
N GLY A 38 0.07 -27.78 -9.90
CA GLY A 38 0.19 -29.25 -9.86
C GLY A 38 -1.13 -29.96 -9.46
N SER A 39 -1.02 -31.20 -8.99
CA SER A 39 -2.16 -32.04 -8.54
C SER A 39 -2.66 -31.71 -7.13
N SER A 40 -2.19 -30.61 -6.54
CA SER A 40 -2.54 -30.21 -5.18
C SER A 40 -3.97 -29.63 -5.13
N PRO A 41 -4.75 -29.91 -4.07
CA PRO A 41 -6.05 -29.29 -3.90
C PRO A 41 -5.91 -27.77 -3.82
N SER A 42 -6.81 -27.05 -4.48
CA SER A 42 -6.97 -25.61 -4.24
C SER A 42 -7.45 -25.36 -2.81
N SER A 43 -6.99 -24.28 -2.19
CA SER A 43 -7.57 -23.79 -0.94
C SER A 43 -8.52 -22.63 -1.22
N GLU A 44 -9.54 -22.49 -0.39
CA GLU A 44 -10.45 -21.35 -0.42
C GLU A 44 -10.25 -20.51 0.83
N GLU A 45 -10.32 -19.19 0.68
CA GLU A 45 -10.30 -18.28 1.81
C GLU A 45 -11.32 -17.15 1.68
N PRO A 46 -11.94 -16.73 2.80
CA PRO A 46 -12.66 -15.47 2.84
C PRO A 46 -11.69 -14.30 2.72
N SER A 47 -11.95 -13.37 1.81
CA SER A 47 -11.16 -12.14 1.62
C SER A 47 -12.06 -10.93 1.45
N TRP A 48 -11.73 -9.85 2.17
CA TRP A 48 -12.40 -8.56 2.00
C TRP A 48 -11.78 -7.81 0.84
N GLU A 49 -12.58 -7.51 -0.18
CA GLU A 49 -12.31 -6.46 -1.14
C GLU A 49 -12.68 -5.11 -0.51
N GLY A 50 -11.82 -4.11 -0.66
CA GLY A 50 -12.08 -2.78 -0.15
C GLY A 50 -11.17 -1.69 -0.68
N ASP A 51 -11.43 -0.48 -0.20
CA ASP A 51 -10.59 0.70 -0.44
C ASP A 51 -9.76 0.97 0.82
N LEU A 52 -8.43 0.95 0.66
CA LEU A 52 -7.49 1.42 1.68
C LEU A 52 -7.26 2.93 1.48
N LEU A 53 -7.72 3.72 2.44
CA LEU A 53 -7.55 5.17 2.45
C LEU A 53 -6.26 5.53 3.17
N CYS A 54 -5.42 6.32 2.51
CA CYS A 54 -4.08 6.63 2.96
C CYS A 54 -3.81 8.14 2.92
N GLN A 55 -2.84 8.55 3.72
CA GLN A 55 -2.28 9.89 3.74
C GLN A 55 -0.77 9.81 3.62
N LEU A 56 -0.18 10.78 2.91
CA LEU A 56 1.25 11.00 2.83
C LEU A 56 1.53 12.48 3.05
N SER A 57 2.27 12.82 4.10
CA SER A 57 2.74 14.19 4.32
C SER A 57 3.81 14.54 3.29
N VAL A 58 3.61 15.64 2.57
CA VAL A 58 4.51 16.13 1.53
C VAL A 58 4.81 17.61 1.81
N ASP A 59 6.00 17.88 2.32
CA ASP A 59 6.40 19.19 2.86
C ASP A 59 5.40 19.72 3.91
N ALA A 60 4.64 20.77 3.58
CA ALA A 60 3.62 21.39 4.42
C ALA A 60 2.19 20.93 4.09
N ASP A 61 2.01 20.06 3.08
CA ASP A 61 0.71 19.57 2.63
C ASP A 61 0.55 18.06 2.90
N THR A 62 -0.65 17.53 2.66
CA THR A 62 -0.98 16.11 2.82
C THR A 62 -1.66 15.58 1.57
N LEU A 63 -0.97 14.67 0.87
CA LEU A 63 -1.55 13.91 -0.21
C LEU A 63 -2.49 12.85 0.37
N LYS A 64 -3.77 12.92 0.01
CA LYS A 64 -4.77 11.90 0.37
C LYS A 64 -5.05 11.04 -0.86
N PHE A 65 -4.98 9.74 -0.69
CA PHE A 65 -5.22 8.80 -1.78
C PHE A 65 -5.94 7.55 -1.29
N LYS A 66 -6.49 6.78 -2.23
CA LYS A 66 -7.08 5.49 -1.95
C LYS A 66 -6.55 4.45 -2.93
N LYS A 67 -6.37 3.23 -2.46
CA LYS A 67 -5.94 2.09 -3.26
C LYS A 67 -6.88 0.92 -3.04
N ASN A 68 -7.29 0.25 -4.12
CA ASN A 68 -8.04 -1.00 -4.00
C ASN A 68 -7.14 -2.06 -3.35
N PHE A 69 -7.68 -2.76 -2.37
CA PHE A 69 -6.95 -3.72 -1.56
C PHE A 69 -7.80 -4.93 -1.22
N TRP A 70 -7.10 -6.04 -1.01
CA TRP A 70 -7.68 -7.31 -0.58
C TRP A 70 -6.97 -7.76 0.68
N PHE A 71 -7.74 -8.13 1.70
CA PHE A 71 -7.20 -8.75 2.91
C PHE A 71 -7.83 -10.12 3.09
N GLY A 72 -7.00 -11.17 3.07
CA GLY A 72 -7.40 -12.56 3.31
C GLY A 72 -7.46 -12.90 4.80
N ASN A 73 -8.26 -13.90 5.15
CA ASN A 73 -8.43 -14.35 6.53
C ASN A 73 -7.31 -15.26 7.05
N TYR A 74 -6.31 -15.60 6.23
CA TYR A 74 -5.20 -16.47 6.61
C TYR A 74 -3.83 -15.78 6.49
N GLY A 75 -2.81 -16.40 7.08
CA GLY A 75 -1.42 -15.94 6.98
C GLY A 75 -1.18 -14.54 7.59
N SER A 76 -0.27 -13.80 6.97
CA SER A 76 0.06 -12.41 7.30
C SER A 76 -1.17 -11.50 7.27
N ASP A 77 -2.17 -11.83 6.44
CA ASP A 77 -3.24 -10.89 6.11
C ASP A 77 -4.37 -10.90 7.16
N SER A 78 -4.44 -11.98 7.94
CA SER A 78 -5.48 -12.22 8.94
C SER A 78 -5.64 -11.08 9.96
N LYS A 79 -4.54 -10.38 10.30
CA LYS A 79 -4.58 -9.20 11.19
C LYS A 79 -5.39 -8.04 10.59
N TYR A 80 -5.30 -7.83 9.28
CA TYR A 80 -6.03 -6.78 8.57
C TYR A 80 -7.49 -7.19 8.30
N PHE A 81 -7.71 -8.48 8.01
CA PHE A 81 -9.06 -9.03 7.85
C PHE A 81 -9.92 -8.85 9.10
N ASN A 82 -9.33 -9.07 10.29
CA ASN A 82 -10.03 -8.95 11.56
C ASN A 82 -10.08 -7.52 12.11
N ALA A 83 -9.17 -6.64 11.68
CA ALA A 83 -9.17 -5.24 12.07
C ALA A 83 -10.45 -4.54 11.59
N ASN A 84 -11.11 -3.82 12.50
CA ASN A 84 -12.13 -2.86 12.07
C ASN A 84 -11.47 -1.76 11.21
N GLY A 85 -12.26 -1.08 10.37
CA GLY A 85 -11.68 -0.18 9.37
C GLY A 85 -10.73 0.88 9.93
N ARG A 86 -10.93 1.38 11.18
CA ARG A 86 -10.06 2.40 11.81
C ARG A 86 -8.80 1.80 12.47
N GLU A 87 -8.85 0.54 12.87
CA GLU A 87 -7.71 -0.17 13.47
C GLU A 87 -6.55 -0.36 12.50
N ILE A 88 -6.80 -0.24 11.19
CA ILE A 88 -5.76 -0.31 10.16
C ILE A 88 -4.62 0.70 10.40
N SER A 89 -4.92 1.84 11.01
CA SER A 89 -3.91 2.86 11.34
C SER A 89 -2.91 2.41 12.40
N LYS A 90 -3.32 1.49 13.27
CA LYS A 90 -2.44 0.88 14.29
C LYS A 90 -1.52 -0.18 13.70
N LEU A 91 -1.86 -0.71 12.52
CA LEU A 91 -1.13 -1.73 11.79
C LEU A 91 -0.26 -1.14 10.67
N LYS A 92 0.11 0.15 10.81
CA LYS A 92 0.85 0.89 9.77
C LYS A 92 2.12 0.16 9.36
N TYR A 93 2.98 -0.17 10.32
CA TYR A 93 4.30 -0.73 10.04
C TYR A 93 4.19 -2.08 9.33
N GLU A 94 3.25 -2.90 9.80
CA GLU A 94 2.97 -4.19 9.21
C GLU A 94 2.43 -4.05 7.78
N LEU A 95 1.48 -3.13 7.57
CA LEU A 95 0.86 -2.91 6.26
C LEU A 95 1.86 -2.37 5.24
N GLU A 96 2.76 -1.47 5.68
CA GLU A 96 3.85 -0.97 4.85
C GLU A 96 4.81 -2.09 4.45
N HIS A 97 5.20 -2.95 5.39
CA HIS A 97 6.11 -4.07 5.16
C HIS A 97 5.50 -5.13 4.23
N ASP A 98 4.23 -5.47 4.45
CA ASP A 98 3.60 -6.58 3.72
C ASP A 98 3.23 -6.19 2.28
N TYR A 99 2.94 -4.91 1.99
CA TYR A 99 2.33 -4.53 0.70
C TYR A 99 2.92 -3.33 -0.04
N HIS A 100 3.76 -2.51 0.57
CA HIS A 100 4.29 -1.28 -0.06
C HIS A 100 3.22 -0.50 -0.86
N PRO A 101 2.18 0.03 -0.21
CA PRO A 101 0.97 0.50 -0.89
C PRO A 101 1.21 1.69 -1.84
N TYR A 102 2.35 2.37 -1.74
CA TYR A 102 2.76 3.47 -2.59
C TYR A 102 4.28 3.44 -2.84
N SER A 103 4.73 4.20 -3.82
CA SER A 103 6.14 4.58 -4.00
C SER A 103 6.26 6.09 -4.09
N TYR A 104 7.29 6.63 -3.47
CA TYR A 104 7.53 8.07 -3.42
C TYR A 104 9.01 8.37 -3.55
N PHE A 105 9.33 9.32 -4.42
CA PHE A 105 10.71 9.73 -4.69
C PHE A 105 10.83 11.25 -4.61
N THR A 106 11.91 11.70 -3.96
CA THR A 106 12.26 13.10 -3.80
C THR A 106 13.77 13.25 -3.99
N ASN A 107 14.19 14.38 -4.57
CA ASN A 107 15.59 14.75 -4.66
C ASN A 107 15.68 16.26 -4.50
N LYS A 108 16.55 16.75 -3.61
CA LYS A 108 16.73 18.19 -3.34
C LYS A 108 17.20 18.99 -4.56
N GLN A 109 17.77 18.33 -5.56
CA GLN A 109 18.19 18.93 -6.83
C GLN A 109 17.03 19.12 -7.81
N PHE A 110 15.91 18.42 -7.60
CA PHE A 110 14.72 18.55 -8.42
C PHE A 110 13.67 19.42 -7.73
N ASN A 111 12.98 20.24 -8.52
CA ASN A 111 11.85 21.05 -8.07
C ASN A 111 10.52 20.27 -8.15
N PHE A 112 10.58 18.95 -8.25
CA PHE A 112 9.42 18.07 -8.32
C PHE A 112 9.66 16.82 -7.47
N LYS A 113 8.56 16.18 -7.10
CA LYS A 113 8.55 14.88 -6.44
C LYS A 113 7.70 13.91 -7.24
N LEU A 114 7.99 12.61 -7.13
CA LEU A 114 7.27 11.57 -7.85
C LEU A 114 6.48 10.73 -6.86
N PHE A 115 5.25 10.42 -7.20
CA PHE A 115 4.36 9.58 -6.42
C PHE A 115 3.68 8.56 -7.32
N THR A 116 3.51 7.33 -6.82
CA THR A 116 2.64 6.35 -7.46
C THR A 116 2.04 5.37 -6.46
N MET A 117 0.90 4.79 -6.84
CA MET A 117 0.23 3.70 -6.14
C MET A 117 0.37 2.36 -6.88
N ASP A 118 0.74 2.37 -8.16
CA ASP A 118 0.86 1.16 -8.99
C ASP A 118 1.81 1.37 -10.18
N GLU A 119 2.04 0.32 -10.96
CA GLU A 119 3.00 0.37 -12.07
C GLU A 119 2.52 1.16 -13.30
N ARG A 120 1.23 1.54 -13.34
CA ARG A 120 0.58 2.13 -14.52
C ARG A 120 0.49 3.64 -14.45
N GLN A 121 0.49 4.20 -13.24
CA GLN A 121 0.35 5.63 -13.03
C GLN A 121 1.62 6.21 -12.41
N LEU A 122 1.98 7.41 -12.81
CA LEU A 122 3.04 8.18 -12.17
C LEU A 122 2.59 9.62 -12.06
N TYR A 123 2.57 10.13 -10.84
CA TYR A 123 2.16 11.48 -10.51
C TYR A 123 3.39 12.34 -10.25
N LEU A 124 3.39 13.52 -10.85
CA LEU A 124 4.35 14.58 -10.58
C LEU A 124 3.75 15.54 -9.57
N ILE A 125 4.44 15.76 -8.46
CA ILE A 125 4.06 16.75 -7.44
C ILE A 125 5.00 17.94 -7.57
N THR A 126 4.44 19.10 -7.88
CA THR A 126 5.17 20.36 -8.06
C THR A 126 4.63 21.41 -7.09
N LEU A 127 5.49 22.33 -6.67
CA LEU A 127 5.04 23.53 -5.99
C LEU A 127 4.28 24.41 -6.98
N VAL A 128 3.10 24.88 -6.59
CA VAL A 128 2.37 25.92 -7.33
C VAL A 128 2.88 27.26 -6.81
N ASN A 129 3.61 27.98 -7.66
CA ASN A 129 4.05 29.36 -7.38
C ASN A 129 2.93 30.36 -7.69
#